data_AF-A0A3B0Y2D3-F1
#
_entry.id   AF-A0A3B0Y2D3-F1
#
_cell.length_a   1.000
_cell.length_b   1.000
_cell.length_c   1.000
_cell.angle_alpha   90.00
_cell.angle_beta   90.00
_cell.angle_gamma   90.00
#
_symmetry.space_group_name_H-M   'P 1'
#
loop_
_entity.id
_entity.type
_entity.pdbx_description
1 polymer ?
#
loop_
_entity_poly.entity_id
_entity_poly.type
_entity_poly.pdbx_seq_one_letter_code
_entity_poly.pdbx_strand_id
1 'polypeptide(L)'
;MPKPRSAQVSLEATPYYHCTSRCVRRAFLCGFNVDTNKDYEYRRQWLEDKLLDTADIFAIDICAYAIMSNHYHAVLHINKAQAEAWSFDEVIH
;
A
#
# COMPACT_ATOMS: atom_id res chain seq x y z
N MET A 1 6.27 7.12 -23.14
CA MET A 1 4.93 7.50 -22.65
C MET A 1 4.59 6.67 -21.42
N PRO A 2 3.90 7.21 -20.40
CA PRO A 2 3.42 6.42 -19.28
C PRO A 2 2.41 5.37 -19.76
N LYS A 3 2.51 4.14 -19.26
CA LYS A 3 1.53 3.07 -19.53
C LYS A 3 0.30 3.21 -18.61
N PRO A 4 -0.91 2.84 -19.05
CA PRO A 4 -2.07 2.76 -18.17
C PRO A 4 -1.82 1.72 -17.06
N ARG A 5 -2.39 1.93 -15.86
CA ARG A 5 -2.17 1.04 -14.70
C ARG A 5 -2.51 -0.43 -14.98
N SER A 6 -3.54 -0.68 -15.77
CA SER A 6 -3.93 -2.03 -16.21
C SER A 6 -2.85 -2.76 -17.01
N ALA A 7 -1.87 -2.03 -17.56
CA ALA A 7 -0.75 -2.57 -18.33
C ALA A 7 0.60 -2.40 -17.61
N GLN A 8 0.61 -2.04 -16.32
CA GLN A 8 1.82 -1.86 -15.52
C GLN A 8 2.21 -3.12 -14.73
N VAL A 9 1.28 -4.06 -14.54
CA VAL A 9 1.48 -5.30 -13.76
C VAL A 9 1.53 -6.49 -14.72
N SER A 10 2.54 -7.35 -14.56
CA SER A 10 2.72 -8.60 -15.31
C SER A 10 3.25 -9.69 -14.39
N LEU A 11 2.39 -10.66 -14.05
CA LEU A 11 2.77 -11.80 -13.21
C LEU A 11 3.71 -12.78 -13.93
N GLU A 12 3.74 -12.76 -15.27
CA GLU A 12 4.72 -13.51 -16.06
C GLU A 12 6.15 -13.00 -15.84
N ALA A 13 6.31 -11.69 -15.65
CA ALA A 13 7.62 -11.08 -15.43
C ALA A 13 8.05 -11.16 -13.97
N THR A 14 7.16 -10.82 -13.04
CA THR A 14 7.42 -10.89 -11.59
C THR A 14 6.11 -10.79 -10.80
N PRO A 15 5.97 -11.54 -9.69
CA PRO A 15 4.89 -11.32 -8.73
C PRO A 15 5.21 -10.20 -7.72
N TYR A 16 6.45 -9.69 -7.69
CA TYR A 16 6.91 -8.68 -6.73
C TYR A 16 6.89 -7.26 -7.31
N TYR A 17 6.36 -6.31 -6.53
CA TYR A 17 6.25 -4.90 -6.94
C TYR A 17 6.60 -3.95 -5.79
N HIS A 18 7.33 -2.87 -6.12
CA HIS A 18 7.57 -1.77 -5.20
C HIS A 18 6.60 -0.63 -5.48
N CYS A 19 5.63 -0.45 -4.60
CA CYS A 19 4.64 0.62 -4.67
C CYS A 19 5.04 1.77 -3.76
N THR A 20 4.84 2.99 -4.25
CA THR A 20 5.09 4.22 -3.48
C THR A 20 3.91 5.16 -3.65
N SER A 21 3.52 5.83 -2.58
CA SER A 21 2.51 6.88 -2.63
C SER A 21 2.93 8.01 -1.71
N ARG A 22 2.72 9.24 -2.18
CA ARG A 22 3.18 10.45 -1.50
C ARG A 22 2.08 11.51 -1.45
N CYS A 23 2.03 12.20 -0.33
CA CYS A 23 1.30 13.45 -0.22
C CYS A 23 1.93 14.52 -1.13
N VAL A 24 1.07 15.33 -1.72
CA VAL A 24 1.45 16.54 -2.48
C VAL A 24 1.03 17.78 -1.70
N ARG A 25 1.44 18.97 -2.16
CA ARG A 25 1.05 20.26 -1.58
C ARG A 25 1.37 20.40 -0.07
N ARG A 26 2.51 19.86 0.36
CA ARG A 26 2.97 19.88 1.77
C ARG A 26 1.97 19.24 2.76
N ALA A 27 1.11 18.34 2.32
CA ALA A 27 0.33 17.52 3.24
C ALA A 27 1.22 16.45 3.91
N PHE A 28 0.84 16.05 5.13
CA PHE A 28 1.54 15.06 5.95
C PHE A 28 0.60 13.88 6.22
N LEU A 29 1.10 12.67 5.97
CA LEU A 29 0.48 11.42 6.39
C LEU A 29 0.52 11.30 7.91
N CYS A 30 1.71 11.52 8.47
CA CYS A 30 2.03 11.48 9.89
C CYS A 30 3.23 12.38 10.19
N GLY A 31 3.74 12.38 11.43
CA GLY A 31 4.85 13.20 11.86
C GLY A 31 4.50 14.67 12.09
N PHE A 32 5.51 15.41 12.52
CA PHE A 32 5.39 16.81 12.91
C PHE A 32 5.63 17.76 11.72
N ASN A 33 4.71 18.71 11.52
CA ASN A 33 4.84 19.78 10.55
C ASN A 33 5.35 21.05 11.23
N VAL A 34 6.63 21.37 11.01
CA VAL A 34 7.32 22.53 11.59
C VAL A 34 6.75 23.88 11.16
N ASP A 35 6.21 23.99 9.94
CA ASP A 35 5.71 25.27 9.43
C ASP A 35 4.38 25.67 10.08
N THR A 36 3.58 24.67 10.44
CA THR A 36 2.23 24.87 11.01
C THR A 36 2.16 24.55 12.50
N ASN A 37 3.26 24.06 13.08
CA ASN A 37 3.36 23.60 14.46
C ASN A 37 2.28 22.54 14.80
N LYS A 38 1.98 21.64 13.85
CA LYS A 38 0.96 20.59 13.99
C LYS A 38 1.60 19.21 13.98
N ASP A 39 1.20 18.38 14.94
CA ASP A 39 1.61 16.99 15.01
C ASP A 39 0.53 16.07 14.40
N TYR A 40 0.93 15.23 13.45
CA TYR A 40 0.10 14.22 12.82
C TYR A 40 0.56 12.79 13.14
N GLU A 41 1.53 12.61 14.03
CA GLU A 41 2.14 11.32 14.33
C GLU A 41 1.14 10.28 14.84
N TYR A 42 0.07 10.72 15.49
CA TYR A 42 -1.05 9.88 15.91
C TYR A 42 -1.71 9.06 14.79
N ARG A 43 -1.48 9.42 13.51
CA ARG A 43 -1.99 8.70 12.33
C ARG A 43 -1.12 7.54 11.88
N ARG A 44 0.12 7.44 12.34
CA ARG A 44 1.08 6.43 11.85
C ARG A 44 0.56 5.02 12.06
N GLN A 45 0.15 4.69 13.28
CA GLN A 45 -0.34 3.35 13.59
C GLN A 45 -1.56 3.01 12.74
N TRP A 46 -2.53 3.93 12.63
CA TRP A 46 -3.70 3.73 11.78
C TRP A 46 -3.34 3.48 10.31
N LEU A 47 -2.32 4.16 9.77
CA LEU A 47 -1.84 3.92 8.40
C LEU A 47 -1.20 2.55 8.24
N GLU A 48 -0.44 2.11 9.25
CA GLU A 48 0.20 0.78 9.29
C GLU A 48 -0.85 -0.32 9.36
N ASP A 49 -1.77 -0.24 10.32
CA ASP A 49 -2.88 -1.18 10.48
C ASP A 49 -3.68 -1.26 9.17
N LYS A 50 -4.03 -0.11 8.60
CA LYS A 50 -4.80 -0.08 7.35
C LYS A 50 -4.03 -0.68 6.17
N LEU A 51 -2.71 -0.50 6.10
CA LEU A 51 -1.87 -1.09 5.05
C LEU A 51 -1.89 -2.62 5.14
N LEU A 52 -1.72 -3.16 6.35
CA LEU A 52 -1.73 -4.60 6.62
C LEU A 52 -3.11 -5.21 6.34
N ASP A 53 -4.18 -4.63 6.92
CA ASP A 53 -5.55 -5.09 6.73
C ASP A 53 -5.95 -5.14 5.25
N THR A 54 -5.53 -4.12 4.48
CA THR A 54 -5.87 -4.04 3.05
C THR A 54 -5.15 -5.11 2.25
N ALA A 55 -3.92 -5.46 2.62
CA ALA A 55 -3.16 -6.49 1.92
C ALA A 55 -3.83 -7.86 2.05
N ASP A 56 -4.30 -8.19 3.26
CA ASP A 56 -5.03 -9.43 3.55
C ASP A 56 -6.31 -9.55 2.71
N ILE A 57 -7.07 -8.46 2.56
CA ILE A 57 -8.31 -8.42 1.77
C ILE A 57 -8.08 -8.71 0.28
N PHE A 58 -6.90 -8.38 -0.27
CA PHE A 58 -6.63 -8.46 -1.70
C PHE A 58 -5.72 -9.62 -2.13
N ALA A 59 -5.45 -10.60 -1.26
CA ALA A 59 -4.49 -11.68 -1.51
C ALA A 59 -3.13 -11.13 -1.95
N ILE A 60 -2.66 -10.13 -1.21
CA ILE A 60 -1.35 -9.50 -1.40
C ILE A 60 -0.54 -9.73 -0.14
N ASP A 61 0.67 -10.27 -0.28
CA ASP A 61 1.60 -10.32 0.84
C ASP A 61 2.43 -9.03 0.86
N ILE A 62 2.66 -8.47 2.06
CA ILE A 62 3.61 -7.37 2.24
C ILE A 62 4.96 -7.95 2.62
N CYS A 63 5.93 -7.87 1.71
CA CYS A 63 7.29 -8.31 1.97
C CYS A 63 8.06 -7.31 2.86
N ALA A 64 7.82 -6.02 2.66
CA ALA A 64 8.40 -4.94 3.45
C ALA A 64 7.58 -3.65 3.28
N TYR A 65 7.59 -2.78 4.27
CA TYR A 65 7.00 -1.45 4.16
C TYR A 65 7.80 -0.41 4.96
N ALA A 66 7.63 0.85 4.62
CA ALA A 66 8.16 1.98 5.37
C ALA A 66 7.19 3.16 5.29
N ILE A 67 6.80 3.71 6.43
CA ILE A 67 5.92 4.88 6.53
C ILE A 67 6.75 6.09 6.93
N MET A 68 6.71 7.13 6.11
CA MET A 68 7.38 8.42 6.36
C MET A 68 6.32 9.51 6.51
N SER A 69 6.74 10.69 6.96
CA SER A 69 5.81 11.78 7.27
C SER A 69 4.94 12.23 6.10
N ASN A 70 5.43 12.10 4.86
CA ASN A 70 4.73 12.55 3.65
C ASN A 70 4.60 11.49 2.55
N HIS A 71 5.07 10.27 2.77
CA HIS A 71 4.93 9.17 1.80
C HIS A 71 5.13 7.83 2.48
N TYR A 72 4.78 6.75 1.79
CA TYR A 72 5.12 5.40 2.21
C TYR A 72 5.60 4.57 1.03
N HIS A 73 6.35 3.52 1.36
CA HIS A 73 6.82 2.49 0.45
C HIS A 73 6.23 1.16 0.90
N ALA A 74 5.81 0.34 -0.05
CA ALA A 74 5.38 -1.04 0.19
C ALA A 74 5.96 -1.95 -0.90
N VAL A 75 6.69 -2.98 -0.49
CA VAL A 75 7.13 -4.07 -1.34
C VAL A 75 6.10 -5.18 -1.19
N LEU A 76 5.43 -5.48 -2.30
CA LEU A 76 4.28 -6.35 -2.37
C LEU A 76 4.63 -7.62 -3.14
N HIS A 77 4.00 -8.71 -2.79
CA HIS A 77 3.94 -9.95 -3.58
C HIS A 77 2.47 -10.24 -3.90
N ILE A 78 2.15 -10.44 -5.18
CA ILE A 78 0.80 -10.80 -5.61
C ILE A 78 0.62 -12.31 -5.40
N ASN A 79 -0.16 -12.69 -4.38
CA ASN A 79 -0.40 -14.08 -4.03
C ASN A 79 -1.52 -14.67 -4.90
N LYS A 80 -1.20 -14.93 -6.17
CA LYS A 80 -2.15 -15.47 -7.16
C LYS A 80 -2.75 -16.81 -6.70
N ALA A 81 -1.96 -17.66 -6.06
CA ALA A 81 -2.43 -18.96 -5.59
C ALA A 81 -3.52 -18.82 -4.51
N GLN A 82 -3.35 -17.89 -3.57
CA GLN A 82 -4.38 -17.59 -2.56
C GLN A 82 -5.65 -17.02 -3.21
N ALA A 83 -5.49 -16.05 -4.13
CA ALA A 83 -6.62 -15.46 -4.83
C ALA A 83 -7.43 -16.50 -5.64
N GLU A 84 -6.75 -17.44 -6.29
CA GLU A 84 -7.39 -18.53 -7.06
C GLU A 84 -8.02 -19.61 -6.16
N ALA A 85 -7.60 -19.71 -4.90
CA ALA A 85 -8.15 -20.66 -3.94
C ALA A 85 -9.44 -20.16 -3.28
N TRP A 86 -9.74 -18.85 -3.34
CA TRP A 86 -10.95 -18.29 -2.77
C TRP A 86 -12.20 -18.73 -3.53
N SER A 87 -13.21 -19.11 -2.77
CA SER A 87 -14.56 -19.33 -3.26
C SER A 87 -15.25 -18.00 -3.60
N PHE A 88 -16.33 -18.08 -4.37
CA PHE A 88 -17.16 -16.93 -4.69
C PHE A 88 -17.69 -16.21 -3.44
N ASP A 89 -18.06 -16.97 -2.41
CA ASP A 89 -18.57 -16.41 -1.16
C ASP A 89 -17.49 -15.62 -0.42
N GLU A 90 -16.24 -16.10 -0.40
CA GLU A 90 -15.09 -15.40 0.20
C GLU A 90 -14.67 -14.13 -0.58
N VAL A 91 -15.05 -14.00 -1.85
CA VAL A 91 -14.74 -12.82 -2.67
C VAL A 91 -15.80 -11.72 -2.51
N ILE A 92 -17.05 -12.08 -2.22
CA ILE A 92 -18.17 -11.12 -2.14
C ILE A 92 -18.45 -10.65 -0.70
N HIS A 93 -18.14 -11.48 0.30
CA HIS A 93 -18.37 -11.20 1.71
C HIS A 93 -17.12 -10.72 2.43
#